data_AF-A0A078AGB8-F1
#
_entry.id   AF-A0A078AGB8-F1
#
_cell.length_a   1.000
_cell.length_b   1.000
_cell.length_c   1.000
_cell.angle_alpha   90.00
_cell.angle_beta   90.00
_cell.angle_gamma   90.00
#
_symmetry.space_group_name_H-M   'P 1'
#
loop_
_entity.id
_entity.type
_entity.pdbx_description
1 polymer ?
#
loop_
_entity_poly.entity_id
_entity_poly.type
_entity_poly.pdbx_seq_one_letter_code
_entity_poly.pdbx_strand_id
1 'polypeptide(L)'
;MASKGLGLNIRETTDRYRLDEVIGRGSYGEVYQAQLLDDQQQVILNKSVALKQQNFCKFVEHAPVKVKQEFTIEILRLVREIATFQLRHPNIVEIEDAFLTSENKFVIVRN
;
A
#
# COMPACT_ATOMS: atom_id res chain seq x y z
N MET A 1 15.05 -6.39 -20.85
CA MET A 1 13.96 -6.65 -19.86
C MET A 1 14.05 -5.56 -18.82
N ALA A 2 13.11 -4.61 -18.79
CA ALA A 2 13.16 -3.52 -17.82
C ALA A 2 12.99 -4.10 -16.42
N SER A 3 14.00 -3.93 -15.55
CA SER A 3 13.81 -4.15 -14.12
C SER A 3 12.70 -3.19 -13.68
N LYS A 4 11.52 -3.72 -13.37
CA LYS A 4 10.49 -2.97 -12.64
C LYS A 4 11.08 -2.67 -11.27
N GLY A 5 11.87 -1.59 -11.18
CA GLY A 5 12.32 -1.06 -9.90
C GLY A 5 11.09 -0.68 -9.10
N LEU A 6 11.06 -1.06 -7.82
CA LEU A 6 9.99 -0.67 -6.93
C LEU A 6 10.15 0.83 -6.59
N GLY A 7 9.64 1.70 -7.48
CA GLY A 7 9.56 3.13 -7.21
C GLY A 7 8.40 3.39 -6.27
N LEU A 8 8.67 3.90 -5.06
CA LEU A 8 7.62 4.46 -4.22
C LEU A 8 7.15 5.76 -4.86
N ASN A 9 6.02 5.68 -5.55
CA ASN A 9 5.38 6.84 -6.16
C ASN A 9 4.36 7.43 -5.18
N ILE A 10 4.17 8.75 -5.26
CA ILE A 10 3.05 9.43 -4.60
C ILE A 10 1.93 9.52 -5.62
N ARG A 11 0.76 8.96 -5.30
CA ARG A 11 -0.45 9.00 -6.14
C ARG A 11 -1.70 8.77 -5.30
N GLU A 12 -2.86 9.12 -5.83
CA GLU A 12 -4.11 8.86 -5.13
C GLU A 12 -4.66 7.47 -5.45
N THR A 13 -5.30 6.84 -4.46
CA THR A 13 -5.88 5.51 -4.62
C THR A 13 -6.91 5.48 -5.76
N THR A 14 -7.71 6.55 -5.87
CA THR A 14 -8.76 6.71 -6.88
C THR A 14 -8.23 6.78 -8.31
N ASP A 15 -6.93 7.03 -8.50
CA ASP A 15 -6.35 7.13 -9.85
C ASP A 15 -6.45 5.80 -10.61
N ARG A 16 -6.35 4.67 -9.89
CA ARG A 16 -6.33 3.33 -10.50
C ARG A 16 -7.23 2.31 -9.81
N TYR A 17 -7.83 2.66 -8.67
CA TYR A 17 -8.60 1.72 -7.88
C TYR A 17 -9.89 2.33 -7.38
N ARG A 18 -10.99 1.58 -7.49
CA ARG A 18 -12.24 1.87 -6.78
C ARG A 18 -12.36 0.97 -5.57
N LEU A 19 -12.51 1.56 -4.39
CA LEU A 19 -12.78 0.83 -3.15
C LEU A 19 -14.26 0.42 -3.11
N ASP A 20 -14.54 -0.85 -2.84
CA ASP A 20 -15.91 -1.36 -2.73
C ASP A 20 -16.31 -1.49 -1.25
N GLU A 21 -15.68 -2.41 -0.49
CA GLU A 21 -16.01 -2.65 0.91
C GLU A 21 -14.78 -2.97 1.78
N VAL A 22 -14.91 -2.78 3.10
CA VAL A 22 -13.87 -3.15 4.07
C VAL A 22 -13.99 -4.65 4.39
N ILE A 23 -12.96 -5.41 4.06
CA ILE A 23 -12.89 -6.86 4.30
C ILE A 23 -12.01 -7.23 5.49
N GLY A 24 -11.25 -6.28 6.04
CA GLY A 24 -10.41 -6.54 7.20
C GLY A 24 -9.94 -5.28 7.91
N ARG A 25 -9.76 -5.37 9.24
CA ARG A 25 -9.20 -4.31 10.07
C ARG A 25 -8.17 -4.90 11.01
N GLY A 26 -7.02 -4.24 11.14
CA GLY A 26 -5.97 -4.65 12.06
C GLY A 26 -5.20 -3.45 12.62
N SER A 27 -4.27 -3.73 13.53
CA SER A 27 -3.42 -2.70 14.15
C SER A 27 -2.57 -1.92 13.13
N TYR A 28 -2.34 -2.50 11.95
CA TYR A 28 -1.50 -1.95 10.89
C TYR A 28 -2.31 -1.45 9.69
N GLY A 29 -3.60 -1.17 9.87
CA GLY A 29 -4.44 -0.57 8.83
C GLY A 29 -5.67 -1.38 8.48
N GLU A 30 -6.37 -0.91 7.45
CA GLU A 30 -7.61 -1.49 6.93
C GLU A 30 -7.34 -2.15 5.59
N VAL A 31 -8.09 -3.20 5.28
CA VAL A 31 -8.05 -3.91 4.01
C VAL A 31 -9.41 -3.77 3.34
N TYR A 32 -9.40 -3.32 2.10
CA TYR A 32 -10.57 -3.15 1.26
C TYR A 32 -10.54 -4.18 0.14
N GLN A 33 -11.72 -4.67 -0.23
CA GLN A 33 -11.91 -5.19 -1.58
C GLN A 33 -12.00 -4.00 -2.52
N ALA A 34 -11.27 -4.05 -3.62
CA ALA A 34 -11.21 -2.99 -4.60
C ALA A 34 -11.22 -3.55 -6.03
N GLN A 35 -11.49 -2.68 -7.00
CA GLN A 35 -11.48 -2.99 -8.43
C GLN A 35 -10.48 -2.12 -9.15
N LEU A 36 -9.74 -2.71 -10.09
CA LEU A 36 -8.81 -2.01 -10.94
C LEU A 36 -9.56 -1.17 -11.99
N LEU A 37 -9.09 0.06 -12.21
CA LEU A 37 -9.61 0.99 -13.21
C LEU A 37 -8.71 1.03 -14.45
N ASP A 38 -9.31 1.23 -15.61
CA ASP A 38 -8.61 1.56 -16.86
C ASP A 38 -8.29 3.06 -16.97
N ASP A 39 -7.63 3.45 -18.06
CA ASP A 39 -7.22 4.84 -18.31
C ASP A 39 -8.43 5.78 -18.48
N GLN A 40 -9.63 5.24 -18.71
CA GLN A 40 -10.91 5.95 -18.82
C GLN A 40 -11.73 5.90 -17.51
N GLN A 41 -11.10 5.48 -16.40
CA GLN A 41 -11.72 5.37 -15.07
C GLN A 41 -12.89 4.37 -15.02
N GLN A 42 -12.93 3.40 -15.94
CA GLN A 42 -13.91 2.31 -15.93
C GLN A 42 -13.34 1.09 -15.23
N VAL A 43 -14.23 0.30 -14.61
CA VAL A 43 -13.86 -0.96 -13.98
C VAL A 43 -13.40 -1.96 -15.01
N ILE A 44 -12.24 -2.56 -14.76
CA ILE A 44 -11.79 -3.74 -15.48
C ILE A 44 -12.47 -4.97 -14.88
N LEU A 45 -13.30 -5.63 -15.67
CA LEU A 45 -14.02 -6.84 -15.25
C LEU A 45 -13.04 -7.94 -14.81
N ASN A 46 -13.41 -8.66 -13.75
CA ASN A 46 -12.64 -9.76 -13.17
C ASN A 46 -11.23 -9.37 -12.66
N LYS A 47 -11.00 -8.08 -12.39
CA LYS A 47 -9.78 -7.57 -11.75
C LYS A 47 -10.10 -6.98 -10.38
N SER A 48 -10.48 -7.87 -9.46
CA SER A 48 -10.65 -7.51 -8.05
C SER A 48 -9.35 -7.74 -7.30
N VAL A 49 -9.02 -6.83 -6.40
CA VAL A 49 -7.78 -6.82 -5.63
C VAL A 49 -8.07 -6.56 -4.15
N ALA A 50 -7.18 -7.02 -3.28
CA ALA A 50 -7.17 -6.65 -1.88
C ALA A 50 -6.23 -5.46 -1.67
N LEU A 51 -6.80 -4.32 -1.27
CA LEU A 51 -6.07 -3.08 -1.04
C LEU A 51 -5.91 -2.84 0.46
N LYS A 52 -4.67 -2.93 0.96
CA LYS A 52 -4.34 -2.60 2.35
C LYS A 52 -3.89 -1.14 2.42
N GLN A 53 -4.55 -0.37 3.28
CA GLN A 53 -4.23 1.04 3.53
C GLN A 53 -3.76 1.22 4.98
N GLN A 54 -2.56 1.75 5.15
CA GLN A 54 -1.97 2.02 6.47
C GLN A 54 -1.58 3.49 6.61
N ASN A 55 -1.99 4.11 7.71
CA ASN A 55 -1.61 5.50 7.99
C ASN A 55 -0.13 5.56 8.37
N PHE A 56 0.59 6.49 7.76
CA PHE A 56 2.03 6.63 7.84
C PHE A 56 2.49 7.83 8.71
N CYS A 57 1.56 8.59 9.29
CA CYS A 57 1.92 9.78 10.07
C CYS A 57 2.06 9.55 11.58
N LYS A 58 3.26 9.89 12.09
CA LYS A 58 3.48 10.92 13.14
C LYS A 58 4.86 11.59 12.94
N PHE A 59 4.95 12.56 12.05
CA PHE A 59 6.12 13.45 11.98
C PHE A 59 5.89 14.65 12.89
N VAL A 60 6.76 14.82 13.88
CA VAL A 60 6.88 16.05 14.66
C VAL A 60 8.37 16.34 14.73
N GLU A 61 8.83 17.38 14.05
CA GLU A 61 10.23 17.83 14.15
C GLU A 61 10.64 18.06 15.62
N HIS A 62 9.64 18.48 16.41
CA HIS A 62 9.65 18.70 17.86
C HIS A 62 9.09 17.51 18.69
N ALA A 63 8.95 16.30 18.11
CA ALA A 63 8.46 15.15 18.88
C ALA A 63 9.43 14.76 19.99
N PRO A 64 8.92 14.22 21.11
CA PRO A 64 9.74 13.48 22.05
C PRO A 64 10.55 12.38 21.34
N VAL A 65 11.76 12.08 21.83
CA VAL A 65 12.64 11.03 21.27
C VAL A 65 11.92 9.69 21.07
N LYS A 66 11.02 9.34 21.98
CA LYS A 66 10.17 8.14 21.89
C LYS A 66 9.32 8.09 20.62
N VAL A 67 8.74 9.21 20.21
CA VAL A 67 7.91 9.31 18.99
C VAL A 67 8.80 9.18 17.74
N LYS A 68 10.02 9.73 17.76
CA LYS A 68 10.99 9.55 16.66
C LYS A 68 11.43 8.08 16.52
N GLN A 69 11.60 7.37 17.64
CA GLN A 69 11.92 5.94 17.64
C GLN A 69 10.75 5.08 17.12
N GLU A 70 9.52 5.34 17.57
CA GLU A 70 8.31 4.69 17.05
C GLU A 70 8.19 4.89 15.53
N PHE A 71 8.39 6.12 15.05
CA PHE A 71 8.41 6.42 13.61
C PHE A 71 9.49 5.61 12.87
N THR A 72 10.71 5.55 13.40
CA THR A 72 11.81 4.77 12.80
C THR A 72 11.45 3.28 12.68
N ILE A 73 10.81 2.71 13.72
CA ILE A 73 10.35 1.32 13.71
C ILE A 73 9.29 1.11 12.64
N GLU A 74 8.34 2.03 12.50
CA GLU A 74 7.30 1.95 11.47
C GLU A 74 7.90 2.02 10.06
N ILE A 75 8.89 2.88 9.82
CA ILE A 75 9.64 2.92 8.55
C ILE A 75 10.30 1.58 8.27
N LEU A 76 11.02 1.02 9.25
CA LEU A 76 11.69 -0.27 9.10
C LEU A 76 10.68 -1.40 8.82
N ARG A 77 9.50 -1.36 9.45
CA ARG A 77 8.40 -2.29 9.20
C ARG A 77 7.92 -2.18 7.75
N LEU A 78 7.76 -0.97 7.22
CA LEU A 78 7.36 -0.75 5.82
C LEU A 78 8.43 -1.23 4.84
N VAL A 79 9.70 -0.87 5.06
CA VAL A 79 10.82 -1.31 4.21
C VAL A 79 10.91 -2.83 4.19
N ARG A 80 10.69 -3.50 5.33
CA ARG A 80 10.61 -4.96 5.39
C ARG A 80 9.44 -5.51 4.58
N GLU A 81 8.26 -4.90 4.68
CA GLU A 81 7.10 -5.31 3.89
C GLU A 81 7.43 -5.21 2.39
N ILE A 82 7.98 -4.09 1.94
CA ILE A 82 8.47 -3.85 0.57
C ILE A 82 9.50 -4.90 0.11
N ALA A 83 10.45 -5.27 0.96
CA ALA A 83 11.47 -6.26 0.60
C ALA A 83 10.88 -7.63 0.23
N THR A 84 9.71 -7.98 0.78
CA THR A 84 9.02 -9.24 0.44
C THR A 84 8.37 -9.23 -0.93
N PHE A 85 8.27 -8.08 -1.60
CA PHE A 85 7.60 -7.97 -2.91
C PHE A 85 8.37 -8.67 -4.04
N GLN A 86 9.63 -9.03 -3.78
CA GLN A 86 10.46 -9.80 -4.70
C GLN A 86 10.14 -11.30 -4.66
N LEU A 87 9.36 -11.78 -3.68
CA LEU A 87 9.00 -13.18 -3.55
C LEU A 87 8.00 -13.56 -4.65
N ARG A 88 8.31 -14.61 -5.41
CA ARG A 88 7.44 -15.15 -6.46
C ARG A 88 7.30 -16.66 -6.28
N HIS A 89 6.12 -17.10 -5.86
CA HIS A 89 5.83 -18.50 -5.62
C HIS A 89 4.31 -18.75 -5.72
N PRO A 90 3.83 -19.90 -6.25
CA PRO A 90 2.39 -20.17 -6.41
C PRO A 90 1.55 -20.04 -5.13
N ASN A 91 2.17 -20.27 -3.97
CA ASN A 91 1.51 -20.20 -2.66
C ASN A 91 1.85 -18.93 -1.86
N ILE A 92 2.48 -17.93 -2.49
CA ILE A 92 2.75 -16.62 -1.88
C ILE A 92 1.96 -15.59 -2.67
N VAL A 93 1.13 -14.83 -1.98
CA VAL A 93 0.31 -13.77 -2.60
C VAL A 93 1.22 -12.76 -3.29
N GLU A 94 0.95 -12.51 -4.56
CA GLU A 94 1.70 -11.55 -5.36
C GLU A 94 1.25 -10.12 -5.04
N ILE A 95 2.21 -9.20 -5.07
CA ILE A 95 1.98 -7.79 -4.81
C ILE A 95 1.96 -7.07 -6.14
N GLU A 96 0.80 -6.51 -6.47
CA GLU A 96 0.54 -5.89 -7.75
C GLU A 96 1.07 -4.46 -7.80
N ASP A 97 0.90 -3.72 -6.70
CA ASP A 97 1.27 -2.30 -6.62
C ASP A 97 1.53 -1.87 -5.17
N ALA A 98 2.32 -0.81 -5.02
CA ALA A 98 2.47 -0.10 -3.76
C ALA A 98 2.84 1.37 -3.97
N PHE A 99 2.24 2.25 -3.17
CA PHE A 99 2.41 3.69 -3.30
C PHE A 99 2.05 4.43 -2.00
N LEU A 100 2.49 5.69 -1.93
CA LEU A 100 2.07 6.62 -0.88
C LEU A 100 0.97 7.54 -1.43
N THR A 101 0.01 7.93 -0.60
CA THR A 101 -0.97 8.96 -0.92
C THR A 101 -0.58 10.31 -0.34
N SER A 102 -1.16 11.40 -0.83
CA SER A 102 -0.96 12.74 -0.25
C SER A 102 -1.45 12.84 1.20
N GLU A 103 -2.38 11.98 1.60
CA GLU A 103 -2.91 11.87 2.96
C GLU A 103 -1.99 11.08 3.92
N ASN A 104 -0.73 10.86 3.56
CA ASN A 104 0.24 10.07 4.33
C ASN A 104 -0.27 8.65 4.58
N LYS A 105 -0.81 7.99 3.57
CA LYS A 105 -1.18 6.59 3.66
C LYS A 105 -0.26 5.78 2.77
N PHE A 106 0.26 4.67 3.28
CA PHE A 106 0.93 3.69 2.47
C PHE A 106 -0.06 2.62 2.04
N VAL A 107 -0.15 2.40 0.74
CA VAL A 107 -1.11 1.49 0.11
C VAL A 107 -0.35 0.33 -0.51
N ILE A 108 -0.84 -0.88 -0.28
CA ILE A 108 -0.33 -2.12 -0.86
C ILE A 108 -1.50 -2.85 -1.50
N VAL A 109 -1.35 -3.21 -2.77
CA VAL A 109 -2.37 -3.90 -3.56
C VAL A 109 -1.92 -5.33 -3.83
N ARG A 110 -2.82 -6.28 -3.62
CA ARG A 110 -2.58 -7.72 -3.78
C ARG A 110 -3.66 -8.35 -4.66
N ASN A 111 -3.27 -9.34 -5.44
CA ASN A 111 -4.15 -10.13 -6.31
C ASN A 111 -4.37 -11.54 -5.75
#